data_AF-A0A2V8M1Z2-F1
#
_entry.id   AF-A0A2V8M1Z2-F1
#
_cell.length_a   1.000
_cell.length_b   1.000
_cell.length_c   1.000
_cell.angle_alpha   90.00
_cell.angle_beta   90.00
_cell.angle_gamma   90.00
#
_symmetry.space_group_name_H-M   'P 1'
#
loop_
_entity.id
_entity.type
_entity.pdbx_description
1 polymer ?
#
loop_
_entity_poly.entity_id
_entity_poly.type
_entity_poly.pdbx_seq_one_letter_code
_entity_poly.pdbx_strand_id
1 'polypeptide(L)'
;MLHFDHAPGPGRPDLNDKFEIAGAAYRLRRSACFQKSDGALGCTSCHNPHDIPRGEQAAVHYMTVCRQCHSAAFDHLVASGKHTRAGDCIGCHMPKRRTDDVVHVVMTDHYIQRRKPARDLLAPISERRETDQNAYRGEVVLYYPRTLPDGPEKDLYLALAQVSQQANLSKGIQDLANAIEKYHPGRMEFYLQLADAWKDSGQMDKALPLYEEAVRREPKSLIALQRFGFALRSSGQPVRAAKILKRALAVDARDAASWHQLGLVYLDQGSRL
;
A
#
# COMPACT_ATOMS: atom_id res chain seq x y z
N MET A 1 3.86 -0.30 9.92
CA MET A 1 2.90 -0.02 8.82
C MET A 1 3.01 -1.17 7.84
N LEU A 2 1.89 -1.82 7.53
CA LEU A 2 1.84 -2.90 6.54
C LEU A 2 1.68 -2.29 5.16
N HIS A 3 2.36 -2.86 4.17
CA HIS A 3 2.21 -2.49 2.77
C HIS A 3 1.61 -3.66 2.01
N PHE A 4 0.72 -3.37 1.08
CA PHE A 4 -0.03 -4.36 0.32
C PHE A 4 0.23 -4.21 -1.17
N ASP A 5 0.06 -5.30 -1.92
CA ASP A 5 0.14 -5.35 -3.37
C ASP A 5 -0.86 -6.38 -3.89
N HIS A 6 -0.94 -6.52 -5.20
CA HIS A 6 -1.78 -7.51 -5.85
C HIS A 6 -1.06 -8.86 -5.92
N ALA A 7 -1.81 -9.95 -5.73
CA ALA A 7 -1.30 -11.29 -5.97
C ALA A 7 -0.75 -11.44 -7.41
N PRO A 8 0.30 -12.25 -7.62
CA PRO A 8 0.81 -12.55 -8.95
C PRO A 8 -0.27 -13.18 -9.84
N GLY A 9 -0.25 -12.90 -11.14
CA GLY A 9 -1.23 -13.46 -12.07
C GLY A 9 -0.97 -13.08 -13.54
N PRO A 10 -1.79 -13.59 -14.48
CA PRO A 10 -1.62 -13.33 -15.90
C PRO A 10 -1.56 -11.84 -16.22
N GLY A 11 -0.54 -11.43 -16.98
CA GLY A 11 -0.35 -10.04 -17.40
C GLY A 11 0.11 -9.08 -16.30
N ARG A 12 0.56 -9.59 -15.14
CA ARG A 12 1.14 -8.83 -14.03
C ARG A 12 2.56 -9.31 -13.75
N PRO A 13 3.49 -8.40 -13.42
CA PRO A 13 4.83 -8.80 -13.04
C PRO A 13 4.79 -9.65 -11.76
N ASP A 14 5.66 -10.66 -11.69
CA ASP A 14 5.96 -11.34 -10.43
C ASP A 14 6.32 -10.29 -9.37
N LEU A 15 5.79 -10.39 -8.16
CA LEU A 15 6.15 -9.52 -7.04
C LEU A 15 7.67 -9.57 -6.75
N ASN A 16 8.34 -10.66 -7.11
CA ASN A 16 9.80 -10.79 -7.08
C ASN A 16 10.51 -10.12 -8.25
N ASP A 17 9.83 -9.61 -9.26
CA ASP A 17 10.49 -8.82 -10.30
C ASP A 17 9.79 -7.49 -10.61
N LYS A 18 8.74 -7.13 -9.87
CA LYS A 18 8.11 -5.82 -9.95
C LYS A 18 9.11 -4.70 -9.63
N PHE A 19 9.12 -3.67 -10.44
CA PHE A 19 10.00 -2.52 -10.35
C PHE A 19 9.24 -1.23 -10.65
N GLU A 20 8.95 -0.48 -9.60
CA GLU A 20 8.13 0.73 -9.65
C GLU A 20 8.96 1.99 -9.44
N ILE A 21 8.43 3.14 -9.85
CA ILE A 21 9.11 4.43 -9.71
C ILE A 21 9.46 4.74 -8.25
N ALA A 22 8.58 4.34 -7.32
CA ALA A 22 8.78 4.47 -5.87
C ALA A 22 9.34 3.17 -5.24
N GLY A 23 10.03 2.33 -6.02
CA GLY A 23 10.47 1.00 -5.59
C GLY A 23 11.86 0.93 -4.94
N ALA A 24 12.67 1.98 -4.96
CA ALA A 24 14.10 1.93 -4.63
C ALA A 24 14.41 1.28 -3.26
N ALA A 25 13.70 1.68 -2.20
CA ALA A 25 13.90 1.13 -0.85
C ALA A 25 13.54 -0.37 -0.80
N TYR A 26 12.45 -0.77 -1.45
CA TYR A 26 12.01 -2.17 -1.47
C TYR A 26 12.93 -3.05 -2.31
N ARG A 27 13.41 -2.55 -3.45
CA ARG A 27 14.42 -3.24 -4.26
C ARG A 27 15.71 -3.43 -3.47
N LEU A 28 16.19 -2.41 -2.76
CA LEU A 28 17.36 -2.51 -1.89
C LEU A 28 17.21 -3.59 -0.82
N ARG A 29 16.05 -3.65 -0.14
CA ARG A 29 15.75 -4.64 0.91
C ARG A 29 15.84 -6.10 0.45
N ARG A 30 15.79 -6.35 -0.85
CA ARG A 30 15.91 -7.69 -1.43
C ARG A 30 17.37 -8.12 -1.62
N SER A 31 18.29 -7.17 -1.61
CA SER A 31 19.72 -7.43 -1.79
C SER A 31 20.24 -8.28 -0.64
N ALA A 32 20.99 -9.34 -0.97
CA ALA A 32 21.56 -10.22 0.05
C ALA A 32 22.47 -9.46 1.03
N CYS A 33 23.14 -8.39 0.58
CA CYS A 33 23.94 -7.53 1.46
C CYS A 33 23.09 -6.74 2.46
N PHE A 34 21.95 -6.18 2.03
CA PHE A 34 21.04 -5.47 2.91
C PHE A 34 20.46 -6.42 3.96
N GLN A 35 19.98 -7.58 3.52
CA GLN A 35 19.42 -8.61 4.42
C GLN A 35 20.43 -9.07 5.47
N LYS A 36 21.69 -9.26 5.09
CA LYS A 36 22.77 -9.67 6.00
C LYS A 36 23.32 -8.54 6.87
N SER A 37 22.98 -7.28 6.58
CA SER A 37 23.44 -6.14 7.36
C SER A 37 22.69 -5.95 8.67
N ASP A 38 21.58 -6.67 8.86
CA ASP A 38 20.75 -6.60 10.07
C ASP A 38 20.36 -5.16 10.46
N GLY A 39 19.97 -4.36 9.45
CA GLY A 39 19.56 -2.96 9.64
C GLY A 39 20.70 -1.94 9.65
N ALA A 40 21.96 -2.35 9.56
CA ALA A 40 23.09 -1.43 9.51
C ALA A 40 23.21 -0.64 8.19
N LEU A 41 22.65 -1.16 7.09
CA LEU A 41 22.65 -0.46 5.80
C LEU A 41 21.34 0.30 5.56
N GLY A 42 21.48 1.51 5.02
CA GLY A 42 20.38 2.37 4.57
C GLY A 42 20.73 3.10 3.27
N CYS A 43 19.84 3.97 2.80
CA CYS A 43 20.04 4.71 1.54
C CYS A 43 21.33 5.55 1.55
N THR A 44 21.61 6.19 2.69
CA THR A 44 22.78 7.06 2.89
C THR A 44 24.09 6.29 3.07
N SER A 45 24.04 4.98 3.26
CA SER A 45 25.24 4.13 3.25
C SER A 45 25.91 4.12 1.87
N CYS A 46 25.15 4.43 0.81
CA CYS A 46 25.65 4.49 -0.55
C CYS A 46 25.79 5.93 -1.06
N HIS A 47 24.73 6.73 -0.98
CA HIS A 47 24.75 8.12 -1.42
C HIS A 47 23.63 8.93 -0.75
N ASN A 48 23.74 10.25 -0.79
CA ASN A 48 22.62 11.13 -0.44
C ASN A 48 21.56 11.08 -1.56
N PRO A 49 20.29 10.70 -1.30
CA PRO A 49 19.26 10.67 -2.33
C PRO A 49 18.89 12.07 -2.85
N HIS A 50 19.21 13.14 -2.11
CA HIS A 50 18.98 14.53 -2.55
C HIS A 50 20.21 15.15 -3.25
N ASP A 51 21.34 14.45 -3.23
CA ASP A 51 22.58 14.88 -3.89
C ASP A 51 23.27 13.65 -4.49
N ILE A 52 22.76 13.24 -5.65
CA ILE A 52 23.15 11.99 -6.30
C ILE A 52 24.39 12.22 -7.16
N PRO A 53 25.49 11.47 -6.96
CA PRO A 53 26.67 11.52 -7.84
C PRO A 53 26.31 11.24 -9.30
N ARG A 54 26.88 12.03 -10.23
CA ARG A 54 26.65 11.93 -11.68
C ARG A 54 27.96 11.90 -12.47
N GLY A 55 27.89 11.45 -13.72
CA GLY A 55 29.05 11.38 -14.63
C GLY A 55 30.08 10.33 -14.21
N GLU A 56 31.32 10.48 -14.66
CA GLU A 56 32.41 9.53 -14.40
C GLU A 56 32.73 9.40 -12.90
N GLN A 57 32.57 10.49 -12.14
CA GLN A 57 32.79 10.50 -10.69
C GLN A 57 31.82 9.56 -9.95
N ALA A 58 30.63 9.32 -10.50
CA ALA A 58 29.67 8.38 -9.90
C ALA A 58 30.21 6.95 -9.88
N ALA A 59 30.86 6.51 -10.96
CA ALA A 59 31.41 5.17 -11.05
C ALA A 59 32.49 4.95 -9.97
N VAL A 60 33.41 5.91 -9.83
CA VAL A 60 34.47 5.88 -8.81
C VAL A 60 33.87 5.88 -7.39
N HIS A 61 32.88 6.73 -7.13
CA HIS A 61 32.18 6.79 -5.84
C HIS A 61 31.56 5.44 -5.47
N TYR A 62 30.71 4.88 -6.33
CA TYR A 62 30.01 3.62 -6.04
C TYR A 62 30.94 2.41 -5.97
N MET A 63 32.00 2.37 -6.80
CA MET A 63 33.04 1.35 -6.66
C MET A 63 33.70 1.43 -5.29
N THR A 64 34.04 2.63 -4.83
CA THR A 64 34.69 2.83 -3.54
C THR A 64 33.81 2.34 -2.40
N VAL A 65 32.53 2.73 -2.39
CA VAL A 65 31.54 2.26 -1.42
C VAL A 65 31.46 0.73 -1.41
N CYS A 66 31.25 0.09 -2.55
CA CYS A 66 31.15 -1.38 -2.63
C CYS A 66 32.43 -2.09 -2.16
N ARG A 67 33.61 -1.53 -2.49
CA ARG A 67 34.90 -2.15 -2.15
C ARG A 67 35.27 -2.04 -0.67
N GLN A 68 34.65 -1.15 0.11
CA GLN A 68 34.85 -1.10 1.56
C GLN A 68 34.58 -2.44 2.25
N CYS A 69 33.61 -3.21 1.74
CA CYS A 69 33.31 -4.56 2.25
C CYS A 69 33.73 -5.68 1.28
N HIS A 70 33.80 -5.41 -0.02
CA HIS A 70 34.02 -6.45 -1.04
C HIS A 70 35.43 -6.52 -1.63
N SER A 71 36.42 -5.70 -1.22
CA SER A 71 37.72 -5.67 -1.91
C SER A 71 38.39 -7.04 -2.00
N ALA A 72 38.53 -7.76 -0.87
CA ALA A 72 39.18 -9.07 -0.87
C ALA A 72 38.46 -10.11 -1.75
N ALA A 73 37.12 -10.14 -1.67
CA ALA A 73 36.30 -11.04 -2.48
C ALA A 73 36.40 -10.70 -3.98
N PHE A 74 36.41 -9.40 -4.31
CA PHE A 74 36.58 -8.91 -5.68
C PHE A 74 37.95 -9.32 -6.23
N ASP A 75 39.03 -9.07 -5.49
CA ASP A 75 40.39 -9.38 -5.95
C ASP A 75 40.57 -10.88 -6.21
N HIS A 76 40.02 -11.75 -5.36
CA HIS A 76 40.01 -13.20 -5.59
C HIS A 76 39.19 -13.62 -6.82
N LEU A 77 38.02 -13.02 -7.03
CA LEU A 77 37.20 -13.31 -8.21
C LEU A 77 37.87 -12.85 -9.51
N VAL A 78 38.60 -11.73 -9.48
CA VAL A 78 39.40 -11.26 -10.61
C VAL A 78 40.58 -12.20 -10.86
N ALA A 79 41.32 -12.60 -9.82
CA ALA A 79 42.45 -13.52 -9.96
C ALA A 79 42.04 -14.89 -10.51
N SER A 80 40.84 -15.36 -10.16
CA SER A 80 40.29 -16.62 -10.67
C SER A 80 39.63 -16.52 -12.06
N GLY A 81 39.65 -15.34 -12.70
CA GLY A 81 39.03 -15.10 -14.01
C GLY A 81 37.50 -15.14 -14.01
N LYS A 82 36.86 -15.22 -12.84
CA LYS A 82 35.40 -15.26 -12.70
C LYS A 82 34.75 -13.87 -12.71
N HIS A 83 35.57 -12.82 -12.67
CA HIS A 83 35.14 -11.42 -12.72
C HIS A 83 36.20 -10.59 -13.44
N THR A 84 35.78 -9.57 -14.16
CA THR A 84 36.71 -8.64 -14.82
C THR A 84 37.07 -7.48 -13.88
N ARG A 85 38.17 -6.78 -14.12
CA ARG A 85 38.47 -5.53 -13.39
C ARG A 85 37.65 -4.35 -13.96
N ALA A 86 36.36 -4.58 -14.22
CA ALA A 86 35.45 -3.59 -14.76
C ALA A 86 35.34 -2.38 -13.80
N GLY A 87 35.34 -1.18 -14.37
CA GLY A 87 35.27 0.09 -13.65
C GLY A 87 33.86 0.54 -13.28
N ASP A 88 32.86 -0.34 -13.34
CA ASP A 88 31.47 0.00 -12.99
C ASP A 88 30.74 -1.21 -12.38
N CYS A 89 30.58 -1.20 -11.05
CA CYS A 89 29.81 -2.23 -10.35
C CYS A 89 28.30 -2.09 -10.63
N ILE A 90 27.78 -0.87 -10.72
CA ILE A 90 26.33 -0.63 -10.79
C ILE A 90 25.77 -1.00 -12.16
N GLY A 91 26.55 -0.91 -13.24
CA GLY A 91 26.13 -1.32 -14.58
C GLY A 91 25.67 -2.79 -14.69
N CYS A 92 26.31 -3.70 -13.93
CA CYS A 92 25.96 -5.12 -13.90
C CYS A 92 25.13 -5.52 -12.67
N HIS A 93 25.44 -4.97 -11.50
CA HIS A 93 24.82 -5.39 -10.24
C HIS A 93 23.57 -4.59 -9.87
N MET A 94 23.41 -3.38 -10.41
CA MET A 94 22.26 -2.49 -10.18
C MET A 94 21.81 -1.87 -11.52
N PRO A 95 21.47 -2.70 -12.52
CA PRO A 95 21.28 -2.23 -13.88
C PRO A 95 20.15 -1.20 -13.98
N LYS A 96 20.26 -0.29 -14.94
CA LYS A 96 19.12 0.54 -15.32
C LYS A 96 18.01 -0.32 -15.90
N ARG A 97 16.77 -0.02 -15.50
CA ARG A 97 15.56 -0.70 -15.94
C ARG A 97 14.42 0.31 -16.12
N ARG A 98 13.53 0.02 -17.06
CA ARG A 98 12.24 0.71 -17.21
C ARG A 98 11.27 0.31 -16.09
N THR A 99 10.59 1.29 -15.50
CA THR A 99 9.60 1.04 -14.44
C THR A 99 8.30 0.46 -15.00
N ASP A 100 7.66 -0.42 -14.23
CA ASP A 100 6.45 -1.14 -14.63
C ASP A 100 5.17 -0.26 -14.48
N ASP A 101 5.20 0.76 -13.63
CA ASP A 101 4.08 1.67 -13.31
C ASP A 101 4.14 3.00 -14.07
N VAL A 102 5.34 3.57 -14.25
CA VAL A 102 5.57 4.76 -15.09
C VAL A 102 6.41 4.35 -16.28
N VAL A 103 5.77 3.73 -17.28
CA VAL A 103 6.46 3.00 -18.36
C VAL A 103 7.42 3.83 -19.21
N HIS A 104 7.35 5.16 -19.16
CA HIS A 104 8.29 6.05 -19.86
C HIS A 104 9.54 6.42 -19.06
N VAL A 105 9.66 6.00 -17.79
CA VAL A 105 10.79 6.30 -16.92
C VAL A 105 11.77 5.13 -16.87
N VAL A 106 13.06 5.45 -16.90
CA VAL A 106 14.18 4.49 -16.69
C VAL A 106 14.98 4.95 -15.50
N MET A 107 15.28 4.02 -14.60
CA MET A 107 16.02 4.30 -13.38
C MET A 107 16.92 3.13 -12.98
N THR A 108 17.87 3.41 -12.10
CA THR A 108 18.78 2.40 -11.52
C THR A 108 17.98 1.48 -10.60
N ASP A 109 18.03 0.18 -10.86
CA ASP A 109 17.44 -0.81 -9.98
C ASP A 109 18.29 -0.96 -8.71
N HIS A 110 17.70 -0.60 -7.57
CA HIS A 110 18.39 -0.65 -6.29
C HIS A 110 18.51 -2.07 -5.72
N TYR A 111 17.99 -3.09 -6.42
CA TYR A 111 18.20 -4.48 -6.07
C TYR A 111 19.57 -4.95 -6.57
N ILE A 112 20.52 -5.06 -5.65
CA ILE A 112 21.89 -5.49 -5.91
C ILE A 112 21.92 -7.00 -6.14
N GLN A 113 22.15 -7.40 -7.38
CA GLN A 113 22.11 -8.80 -7.82
C GLN A 113 23.46 -9.25 -8.36
N ARG A 114 23.85 -10.50 -8.08
CA ARG A 114 25.10 -11.07 -8.61
C ARG A 114 25.08 -11.32 -10.12
N ARG A 115 23.89 -11.49 -10.69
CA ARG A 115 23.68 -11.74 -12.12
C ARG A 115 22.64 -10.76 -12.63
N LYS A 116 22.98 -10.02 -13.68
CA LYS A 116 22.04 -9.18 -14.40
C LYS A 116 20.96 -10.07 -15.04
N PRO A 117 19.67 -9.70 -14.98
CA PRO A 117 18.63 -10.40 -15.73
C PRO A 117 18.98 -10.50 -17.21
N ALA A 118 18.72 -11.67 -17.82
CA ALA A 118 19.09 -11.94 -19.22
C ALA A 118 18.19 -11.23 -20.25
N ARG A 119 17.01 -10.77 -19.82
CA ARG A 119 16.07 -10.03 -20.67
C ARG A 119 16.51 -8.60 -20.91
N ASP A 120 15.97 -7.97 -21.97
CA ASP A 120 16.11 -6.53 -22.16
C ASP A 120 15.34 -5.77 -21.05
N LEU A 121 16.09 -5.05 -20.22
CA LEU A 121 15.56 -4.26 -19.10
C LEU A 121 15.04 -2.89 -19.53
N LEU A 122 15.37 -2.44 -20.74
CA LEU A 122 15.01 -1.13 -21.29
C LEU A 122 13.91 -1.21 -22.35
N ALA A 123 13.54 -2.43 -22.74
CA ALA A 123 12.45 -2.73 -23.66
C ALA A 123 11.20 -1.87 -23.33
N PRO A 124 10.56 -1.25 -24.34
CA PRO A 124 9.34 -0.49 -24.13
C PRO A 124 8.23 -1.35 -23.51
N ILE A 125 7.46 -0.74 -22.59
CA ILE A 125 6.26 -1.33 -22.01
C ILE A 125 5.08 -0.49 -22.47
N SER A 126 4.02 -1.12 -22.96
CA SER A 126 2.81 -0.41 -23.39
C SER A 126 2.09 0.20 -22.19
N GLU A 127 1.69 1.46 -22.30
CA GLU A 127 0.81 2.11 -21.31
C GLU A 127 -0.53 1.37 -21.21
N ARG A 128 -1.03 1.25 -19.98
CA ARG A 128 -2.37 0.74 -19.69
C ARG A 128 -3.11 1.77 -18.87
N ARG A 129 -4.33 2.13 -19.30
CA ARG A 129 -5.24 2.96 -18.50
C ARG A 129 -6.10 2.05 -17.63
N GLU A 130 -6.13 2.33 -16.33
CA GLU A 130 -7.04 1.68 -15.42
C GLU A 130 -8.45 2.28 -15.57
N THR A 131 -9.44 1.39 -15.62
CA THR A 131 -10.86 1.63 -15.79
C THR A 131 -11.59 0.61 -14.92
N ASP A 132 -12.86 0.84 -14.58
CA ASP A 132 -13.61 -0.14 -13.77
C ASP A 132 -13.68 -1.54 -14.41
N GLN A 133 -13.60 -1.63 -15.75
CA GLN A 133 -13.64 -2.88 -16.51
C GLN A 133 -12.35 -3.72 -16.39
N ASN A 134 -11.20 -3.07 -16.16
CA ASN A 134 -9.90 -3.73 -16.08
C ASN A 134 -9.20 -3.53 -14.72
N ALA A 135 -9.88 -2.86 -13.78
CA ALA A 135 -9.47 -2.70 -12.40
C ALA A 135 -9.20 -4.08 -11.77
N TYR A 136 -8.22 -4.13 -10.87
CA TYR A 136 -7.92 -5.38 -10.20
C TYR A 136 -9.09 -5.85 -9.32
N ARG A 137 -9.53 -7.09 -9.52
CA ARG A 137 -10.55 -7.75 -8.68
C ARG A 137 -10.08 -9.08 -8.06
N GLY A 138 -8.77 -9.23 -7.86
CA GLY A 138 -8.18 -10.43 -7.27
C GLY A 138 -7.69 -10.22 -5.83
N GLU A 139 -6.94 -11.19 -5.32
CA GLU A 139 -6.42 -11.18 -3.95
C GLU A 139 -5.35 -10.09 -3.72
N VAL A 140 -5.53 -9.30 -2.67
CA VAL A 140 -4.50 -8.43 -2.11
C VAL A 140 -3.60 -9.23 -1.18
N VAL A 141 -2.29 -9.05 -1.30
CA VAL A 141 -1.27 -9.75 -0.50
C VAL A 141 -0.35 -8.75 0.17
N LEU A 142 0.43 -9.21 1.15
CA LEU A 142 1.45 -8.37 1.77
C LEU A 142 2.57 -8.09 0.77
N TYR A 143 2.84 -6.80 0.57
CA TYR A 143 4.03 -6.33 -0.11
C TYR A 143 5.25 -6.37 0.81
N TYR A 144 5.10 -5.82 2.02
CA TYR A 144 6.15 -5.83 3.04
C TYR A 144 5.57 -5.74 4.47
N PRO A 145 6.05 -6.58 5.40
CA PRO A 145 6.88 -7.77 5.15
C PRO A 145 6.11 -8.83 4.36
N ARG A 146 6.78 -9.71 3.60
CA ARG A 146 6.10 -10.71 2.76
C ARG A 146 5.32 -11.76 3.56
N THR A 147 5.72 -11.96 4.81
CA THR A 147 5.05 -12.84 5.75
C THR A 147 4.87 -12.10 7.05
N LEU A 148 3.74 -12.37 7.70
CA LEU A 148 3.47 -12.01 9.08
C LEU A 148 3.10 -13.28 9.84
N PRO A 149 3.42 -13.37 11.13
CA PRO A 149 2.86 -14.39 12.00
C PRO A 149 1.33 -14.37 11.94
N ASP A 150 0.71 -15.53 12.09
CA ASP A 150 -0.74 -15.62 12.19
C ASP A 150 -1.22 -14.89 13.46
N GLY A 151 -2.33 -14.18 13.34
CA GLY A 151 -2.86 -13.38 14.45
C GLY A 151 -3.65 -12.16 13.98
N PRO A 152 -4.11 -11.33 14.93
CA PRO A 152 -5.01 -10.21 14.65
C PRO A 152 -4.42 -9.20 13.66
N GLU A 153 -3.13 -8.90 13.75
CA GLU A 153 -2.48 -7.95 12.84
C GLU A 153 -2.48 -8.44 11.39
N LYS A 154 -2.19 -9.72 11.14
CA LYS A 154 -2.25 -10.28 9.80
C LYS A 154 -3.69 -10.34 9.29
N ASP A 155 -4.56 -10.97 10.07
CA ASP A 155 -5.92 -11.30 9.65
C ASP A 155 -6.78 -10.05 9.42
N LEU A 156 -6.79 -9.12 10.38
CA LEU A 156 -7.61 -7.92 10.28
C LEU A 156 -7.16 -7.02 9.15
N TYR A 157 -5.84 -6.81 8.99
CA TYR A 157 -5.35 -5.85 8.01
C TYR A 157 -5.30 -6.41 6.59
N LEU A 158 -5.07 -7.72 6.41
CA LEU A 158 -5.23 -8.32 5.08
C LEU A 158 -6.70 -8.25 4.66
N ALA A 159 -7.64 -8.64 5.52
CA ALA A 159 -9.06 -8.56 5.20
C ALA A 159 -9.50 -7.11 4.93
N LEU A 160 -9.05 -6.16 5.74
CA LEU A 160 -9.27 -4.73 5.52
C LEU A 160 -8.70 -4.25 4.17
N ALA A 161 -7.51 -4.72 3.79
CA ALA A 161 -6.90 -4.35 2.51
C ALA A 161 -7.71 -4.88 1.32
N GLN A 162 -8.23 -6.12 1.40
CA GLN A 162 -9.14 -6.67 0.39
C GLN A 162 -10.38 -5.78 0.18
N VAL A 163 -10.97 -5.33 1.29
CA VAL A 163 -12.20 -4.52 1.30
C VAL A 163 -11.94 -3.09 0.82
N SER A 164 -10.97 -2.40 1.41
CA SER A 164 -10.69 -0.99 1.13
C SER A 164 -10.18 -0.74 -0.30
N GLN A 165 -9.51 -1.72 -0.92
CA GLN A 165 -9.10 -1.65 -2.32
C GLN A 165 -10.18 -2.14 -3.30
N GLN A 166 -11.31 -2.65 -2.81
CA GLN A 166 -12.37 -3.28 -3.60
C GLN A 166 -11.86 -4.38 -4.55
N ALA A 167 -10.75 -5.01 -4.20
CA ALA A 167 -10.06 -5.98 -5.04
C ALA A 167 -10.70 -7.36 -4.88
N ASN A 168 -10.69 -7.94 -3.67
CA ASN A 168 -11.35 -9.22 -3.40
C ASN A 168 -12.57 -9.01 -2.50
N LEU A 169 -13.51 -8.18 -2.93
CA LEU A 169 -14.53 -7.61 -2.05
C LEU A 169 -15.39 -8.69 -1.36
N SER A 170 -15.91 -9.66 -2.10
CA SER A 170 -16.81 -10.69 -1.51
C SER A 170 -16.13 -11.53 -0.43
N LYS A 171 -14.90 -12.00 -0.69
CA LYS A 171 -14.13 -12.76 0.32
C LYS A 171 -13.63 -11.84 1.43
N GLY A 172 -13.16 -10.65 1.09
CA GLY A 172 -12.66 -9.65 2.04
C GLY A 172 -13.70 -9.24 3.07
N ILE A 173 -14.96 -9.05 2.66
CA ILE A 173 -16.07 -8.77 3.58
C ILE A 173 -16.25 -9.92 4.58
N GLN A 174 -16.25 -11.17 4.10
CA GLN A 174 -16.40 -12.35 4.95
C GLN A 174 -15.21 -12.49 5.92
N ASP A 175 -13.99 -12.36 5.42
CA ASP A 175 -12.77 -12.44 6.22
C ASP A 175 -12.72 -11.33 7.28
N LEU A 176 -13.11 -10.11 6.92
CA LEU A 176 -13.09 -8.97 7.84
C LEU A 176 -14.17 -9.13 8.92
N ALA A 177 -15.36 -9.59 8.56
CA ALA A 177 -16.41 -9.91 9.53
C ALA A 177 -15.94 -10.99 10.53
N ASN A 178 -15.36 -12.07 10.02
CA ASN A 178 -14.82 -13.16 10.85
C ASN A 178 -13.69 -12.69 11.76
N ALA A 179 -12.77 -11.86 11.25
CA ALA A 179 -11.66 -11.33 12.03
C ALA A 179 -12.13 -10.35 13.12
N ILE A 180 -13.12 -9.52 12.83
CA ILE A 180 -13.74 -8.62 13.83
C ILE A 180 -14.42 -9.42 14.93
N GLU A 181 -15.16 -10.48 14.58
CA GLU A 181 -15.81 -11.35 15.57
C GLU A 181 -14.79 -12.11 16.41
N LYS A 182 -13.72 -12.60 15.80
CA LYS A 182 -12.68 -13.37 16.49
C LYS A 182 -11.84 -12.52 17.45
N TYR A 183 -11.50 -11.30 17.07
CA TYR A 183 -10.49 -10.49 17.77
C TYR A 183 -11.05 -9.25 18.48
N HIS A 184 -12.30 -8.86 18.20
CA HIS A 184 -12.96 -7.68 18.76
C HIS A 184 -12.05 -6.44 18.81
N PRO A 185 -11.51 -5.99 17.66
CA PRO A 185 -10.48 -4.96 17.63
C PRO A 185 -10.97 -3.65 18.26
N GLY A 186 -10.09 -2.96 18.98
CA GLY A 186 -10.44 -1.71 19.66
C GLY A 186 -10.61 -0.51 18.72
N ARG A 187 -10.04 -0.56 17.52
CA ARG A 187 -9.99 0.58 16.60
C ARG A 187 -11.21 0.61 15.68
N MET A 188 -11.73 1.81 15.40
CA MET A 188 -13.00 1.94 14.67
C MET A 188 -12.90 1.50 13.20
N GLU A 189 -11.72 1.55 12.57
CA GLU A 189 -11.62 1.50 11.11
C GLU A 189 -12.07 0.15 10.54
N PHE A 190 -11.89 -0.93 11.28
CA PHE A 190 -12.34 -2.26 10.85
C PHE A 190 -13.88 -2.30 10.74
N TYR A 191 -14.58 -1.76 11.73
CA TYR A 191 -16.03 -1.68 11.73
C TYR A 191 -16.55 -0.72 10.67
N LEU A 192 -15.90 0.46 10.55
CA LEU A 192 -16.29 1.48 9.59
C LEU A 192 -16.18 0.94 8.16
N GLN A 193 -15.06 0.31 7.82
CA GLN A 193 -14.79 -0.18 6.47
C GLN A 193 -15.66 -1.39 6.11
N LEU A 194 -15.94 -2.27 7.08
CA LEU A 194 -16.93 -3.34 6.87
C LEU A 194 -18.35 -2.77 6.67
N ALA A 195 -18.72 -1.72 7.39
CA ALA A 195 -20.01 -1.04 7.24
C ALA A 195 -20.14 -0.41 5.85
N ASP A 196 -19.10 0.27 5.36
CA ASP A 196 -19.09 0.83 4.00
C ASP A 196 -19.23 -0.25 2.94
N ALA A 197 -18.52 -1.37 3.10
CA ALA A 197 -18.58 -2.49 2.18
C ALA A 197 -19.97 -3.14 2.11
N TRP A 198 -20.65 -3.31 3.25
CA TRP A 198 -22.04 -3.79 3.27
C TRP A 198 -23.01 -2.78 2.67
N LYS A 199 -22.84 -1.48 2.98
CA LYS A 199 -23.63 -0.39 2.39
C LYS A 199 -23.51 -0.38 0.87
N ASP A 200 -22.28 -0.44 0.35
CA ASP A 200 -22.01 -0.45 -1.09
C ASP A 200 -22.56 -1.71 -1.77
N SER A 201 -22.64 -2.82 -1.03
CA SER A 201 -23.30 -4.06 -1.46
C SER A 201 -24.83 -4.06 -1.28
N GLY A 202 -25.44 -2.92 -0.94
CA GLY A 202 -26.88 -2.78 -0.74
C GLY A 202 -27.44 -3.37 0.57
N GLN A 203 -26.59 -3.92 1.43
CA GLN A 203 -26.96 -4.58 2.69
C GLN A 203 -26.90 -3.59 3.87
N MET A 204 -27.81 -2.62 3.83
CA MET A 204 -27.86 -1.54 4.82
C MET A 204 -28.20 -2.04 6.24
N ASP A 205 -28.97 -3.13 6.34
CA ASP A 205 -29.30 -3.83 7.58
C ASP A 205 -28.05 -4.31 8.33
N LYS A 206 -27.04 -4.81 7.60
CA LYS A 206 -25.74 -5.21 8.16
C LYS A 206 -24.82 -4.03 8.44
N ALA A 207 -24.91 -2.96 7.65
CA ALA A 207 -24.04 -1.81 7.76
C ALA A 207 -24.32 -0.95 9.01
N LEU A 208 -25.59 -0.69 9.33
CA LEU A 208 -25.99 0.17 10.45
C LEU A 208 -25.39 -0.21 11.82
N PRO A 209 -25.46 -1.48 12.29
CA PRO A 209 -24.89 -1.84 13.58
C PRO A 209 -23.36 -1.66 13.61
N LEU A 210 -22.69 -1.84 12.48
CA LEU A 210 -21.24 -1.64 12.37
C LEU A 210 -20.85 -0.15 12.40
N TYR A 211 -21.64 0.74 11.78
CA TYR A 211 -21.44 2.17 11.94
C TYR A 211 -21.64 2.63 13.38
N GLU A 212 -22.65 2.10 14.06
CA GLU A 212 -22.90 2.37 15.48
C GLU A 212 -21.74 1.88 16.36
N GLU A 213 -21.22 0.69 16.07
CA GLU A 213 -20.02 0.14 16.70
C GLU A 213 -18.78 1.02 16.46
N ALA A 214 -18.52 1.45 15.22
CA ALA A 214 -17.42 2.36 14.90
C ALA A 214 -17.50 3.66 15.71
N VAL A 215 -18.69 4.26 15.80
CA VAL A 215 -18.93 5.46 16.61
C VAL A 215 -18.81 5.17 18.12
N ARG A 216 -19.10 3.96 18.59
CA ARG A 216 -18.90 3.61 20.00
C ARG A 216 -17.42 3.45 20.35
N ARG A 217 -16.62 2.88 19.44
CA ARG A 217 -15.16 2.77 19.59
C ARG A 217 -14.49 4.14 19.61
N GLU A 218 -14.91 5.03 18.70
CA GLU A 218 -14.36 6.39 18.61
C GLU A 218 -15.48 7.46 18.55
N PRO A 219 -16.04 7.86 19.71
CA PRO A 219 -17.22 8.73 19.78
C PRO A 219 -17.09 10.14 19.22
N LYS A 220 -15.85 10.59 18.99
CA LYS A 220 -15.50 11.91 18.43
C LYS A 220 -14.90 11.81 17.03
N SER A 221 -14.90 10.63 16.41
CA SER A 221 -14.45 10.49 15.03
C SER A 221 -15.44 11.16 14.07
N LEU A 222 -15.03 12.28 13.49
CA LEU A 222 -15.88 13.05 12.57
C LEU A 222 -16.33 12.19 11.38
N ILE A 223 -15.40 11.41 10.80
CA ILE A 223 -15.69 10.52 9.67
C ILE A 223 -16.68 9.41 10.04
N ALA A 224 -16.59 8.81 11.23
CA ALA A 224 -17.53 7.78 11.65
C ALA A 224 -18.92 8.37 11.90
N LEU A 225 -19.00 9.53 12.55
CA LEU A 225 -20.27 10.23 12.79
C LEU A 225 -20.94 10.64 11.46
N GLN A 226 -20.19 11.16 10.50
CA GLN A 226 -20.69 11.51 9.18
C GLN A 226 -21.22 10.29 8.43
N ARG A 227 -20.42 9.21 8.33
CA ARG A 227 -20.82 7.98 7.62
C ARG A 227 -22.04 7.34 8.27
N PHE A 228 -22.11 7.31 9.60
CA PHE A 228 -23.28 6.78 10.31
C PHE A 228 -24.52 7.65 10.10
N GLY A 229 -24.39 8.98 10.19
CA GLY A 229 -25.47 9.91 9.93
C GLY A 229 -26.04 9.76 8.51
N PHE A 230 -25.15 9.67 7.51
CA PHE A 230 -25.53 9.38 6.12
C PHE A 230 -26.26 8.05 5.99
N ALA A 231 -25.72 6.97 6.57
CA ALA A 231 -26.34 5.64 6.51
C ALA A 231 -27.73 5.62 7.14
N LEU A 232 -27.91 6.28 8.30
CA LEU A 232 -29.21 6.40 8.96
C LEU A 232 -30.23 7.15 8.11
N ARG A 233 -29.82 8.26 7.48
CA ARG A 233 -30.68 9.02 6.56
C ARG A 233 -31.13 8.15 5.39
N SER A 234 -30.18 7.51 4.71
CA SER A 234 -30.44 6.62 3.56
C SER A 234 -31.30 5.41 3.93
N SER A 235 -31.29 5.00 5.21
CA SER A 235 -32.14 3.95 5.76
C SER A 235 -33.53 4.43 6.21
N GLY A 236 -33.90 5.68 5.91
CA GLY A 236 -35.19 6.25 6.28
C GLY A 236 -35.34 6.61 7.77
N GLN A 237 -34.22 6.76 8.50
CA GLN A 237 -34.18 7.11 9.93
C GLN A 237 -33.65 8.54 10.17
N PRO A 238 -34.27 9.58 9.59
CA PRO A 238 -33.73 10.94 9.59
C PRO A 238 -33.63 11.55 10.99
N VAL A 239 -34.51 11.18 11.93
CA VAL A 239 -34.45 11.69 13.32
C VAL A 239 -33.17 11.24 14.02
N ARG A 240 -32.80 9.96 13.88
CA ARG A 240 -31.52 9.45 14.41
C ARG A 240 -30.35 10.07 13.68
N ALA A 241 -30.43 10.21 12.35
CA ALA A 241 -29.39 10.84 11.54
C ALA A 241 -29.09 12.27 12.02
N ALA A 242 -30.10 13.09 12.26
CA ALA A 242 -29.93 14.45 12.78
C ALA A 242 -29.20 14.47 14.12
N LYS A 243 -29.53 13.55 15.04
CA LYS A 243 -28.86 13.44 16.35
C LYS A 243 -27.37 13.11 16.19
N ILE A 244 -27.03 12.20 15.29
CA ILE A 244 -25.62 11.82 15.04
C ILE A 244 -24.86 12.95 14.35
N LEU A 245 -25.45 13.62 13.36
CA LEU A 245 -24.81 14.74 12.65
C LEU A 245 -24.63 15.97 13.56
N LYS A 246 -25.54 16.22 14.50
CA LYS A 246 -25.32 17.24 15.54
C LYS A 246 -24.13 16.92 16.45
N ARG A 247 -23.85 15.63 16.72
CA ARG A 247 -22.62 15.24 17.42
C ARG A 247 -21.38 15.50 16.55
N ALA A 248 -21.45 15.28 15.24
CA ALA A 248 -20.37 15.63 14.32
C ALA A 248 -20.06 17.14 14.39
N LEU A 249 -21.09 17.98 14.38
CA LEU A 249 -20.95 19.44 14.53
C LEU A 249 -20.50 19.89 15.92
N ALA A 250 -20.67 19.06 16.95
CA ALA A 250 -20.09 19.32 18.26
C ALA A 250 -18.58 19.00 18.31
N VAL A 251 -18.09 18.14 17.41
CA VAL A 251 -16.64 17.89 17.22
C VAL A 251 -16.02 19.01 16.39
N ASP A 252 -16.65 19.37 15.27
CA ASP A 252 -16.26 20.51 14.44
C ASP A 252 -17.50 21.27 13.96
N ALA A 253 -17.72 22.46 14.54
CA ALA A 253 -18.85 23.32 14.23
C ALA A 253 -18.77 23.95 12.82
N ARG A 254 -17.61 23.90 12.16
CA ARG A 254 -17.39 24.46 10.82
C ARG A 254 -17.34 23.39 9.73
N ASP A 255 -17.53 22.12 10.07
CA ASP A 255 -17.50 21.04 9.08
C ASP A 255 -18.66 21.15 8.09
N ALA A 256 -18.33 21.58 6.86
CA ALA A 256 -19.29 21.81 5.79
C ALA A 256 -20.04 20.52 5.40
N ALA A 257 -19.37 19.37 5.45
CA ALA A 257 -19.98 18.09 5.11
C ALA A 257 -21.10 17.71 6.08
N SER A 258 -20.91 17.88 7.40
CA SER A 258 -21.93 17.62 8.42
C SER A 258 -23.10 18.58 8.31
N TRP A 259 -22.85 19.87 8.06
CA TRP A 259 -23.91 20.85 7.81
C TRP A 259 -24.74 20.49 6.57
N HIS A 260 -24.08 20.13 5.47
CA HIS A 260 -24.74 19.69 4.25
C HIS A 260 -25.62 18.46 4.50
N GLN A 261 -25.08 17.41 5.14
CA GLN A 261 -25.86 16.21 5.46
C GLN A 261 -27.03 16.51 6.38
N LEU A 262 -26.85 17.38 7.39
CA LEU A 262 -27.92 17.76 8.31
C LEU A 262 -29.03 18.55 7.59
N GLY A 263 -28.67 19.41 6.65
CA GLY A 263 -29.61 20.10 5.76
C GLY A 263 -30.47 19.10 4.97
N LEU A 264 -29.83 18.11 4.33
CA LEU A 264 -30.55 17.05 3.63
C LEU A 264 -31.49 16.25 4.55
N VAL A 265 -31.06 15.98 5.78
CA VAL A 265 -31.91 15.30 6.78
C VAL A 265 -33.15 16.14 7.13
N TYR A 266 -33.02 17.46 7.25
CA TYR A 266 -34.17 18.34 7.54
C TYR A 266 -35.14 18.47 6.37
N LEU A 267 -34.64 18.47 5.12
CA LEU A 267 -35.51 18.41 3.94
C LEU A 267 -36.33 17.11 3.94
N ASP A 268 -35.70 15.97 4.19
CA ASP A 268 -36.40 14.67 4.24
C ASP A 268 -37.47 14.61 5.36
N GLN A 269 -37.30 15.35 6.46
CA GLN A 269 -38.29 15.46 7.54
C GLN A 269 -39.44 16.40 7.17
N GLY A 270 -39.13 17.53 6.53
CA GLY A 270 -40.13 18.50 6.07
C GLY A 270 -41.02 17.98 4.94
N SER A 271 -40.52 17.10 4.08
CA SER A 271 -41.30 16.46 3.01
C SER A 271 -42.20 15.32 3.46
N ARG A 272 -42.24 14.99 4.76
CA ARG A 272 -43.08 13.92 5.34
C ARG A 272 -44.30 14.44 6.12
N LEU A 273 -44.57 15.74 6.07
CA LEU A 273 -45.78 16.41 6.57
C LEU A 273 -46.76 16.66 5.42
#